data_AF-A0A835I4Q0-F1
#
_entry.id   AF-A0A835I4Q0-F1
#
_cell.length_a   1.000
_cell.length_b   1.000
_cell.length_c   1.000
_cell.angle_alpha   90.00
_cell.angle_beta   90.00
_cell.angle_gamma   90.00
#
_symmetry.space_group_name_H-M   'P 1'
#
loop_
_entity.id
_entity.type
_entity.pdbx_description
1 polymer ?
#
loop_
_entity_poly.entity_id
_entity_poly.type
_entity_poly.pdbx_seq_one_letter_code
_entity_poly.pdbx_strand_id
1 'polypeptide(L)'
;MRDIWLMDLPSFIRTTDPEDILLDFLGEEAQNCLNASAIVFNTFDDFVYEVLDAISSKFPQIYTVDPLPLLAQQLPENELKSIRSSLWKEDSGA
;
A
#
# COMPACT_ATOMS: atom_id res chain seq x y z
N MET A 1 4.91 11.31 9.58
CA MET A 1 6.14 11.11 8.76
C MET A 1 7.30 11.88 9.37
N ARG A 2 8.10 11.21 10.18
CA ARG A 2 9.36 11.73 10.72
C ARG A 2 10.47 10.83 10.20
N ASP A 3 11.67 11.37 10.04
CA ASP A 3 12.88 10.59 9.73
C ASP A 3 12.92 9.87 8.36
N ILE A 4 12.17 10.37 7.36
CA ILE A 4 12.23 9.86 5.98
C ILE A 4 13.28 10.65 5.18
N TRP A 5 14.23 9.94 4.58
CA TRP A 5 15.25 10.48 3.69
C TRP A 5 14.85 10.28 2.23
N LEU A 6 15.44 11.05 1.31
CA LEU A 6 15.23 10.84 -0.14
C LEU A 6 15.57 9.40 -0.57
N MET A 7 16.50 8.76 0.16
CA MET A 7 16.93 7.38 -0.03
C MET A 7 15.89 6.32 0.39
N ASP A 8 14.88 6.69 1.18
CA ASP A 8 13.81 5.78 1.61
C ASP A 8 12.59 5.82 0.68
N LEU A 9 12.48 6.90 -0.10
CA LEU A 9 11.41 7.05 -1.10
C LEU A 9 11.67 6.14 -2.31
N PRO A 10 10.62 5.68 -3.00
CA PRO A 10 10.75 4.87 -4.21
C PRO A 10 11.72 5.48 -5.23
N SER A 11 12.57 4.67 -5.87
CA SER A 11 13.63 5.18 -6.74
C SER A 11 13.15 5.98 -7.94
N PHE A 12 11.89 5.79 -8.38
CA PHE A 12 11.32 6.49 -9.53
C PHE A 12 11.24 8.01 -9.36
N ILE A 13 11.22 8.51 -8.12
CA ILE A 13 11.22 9.96 -7.88
C ILE A 13 12.61 10.59 -8.05
N ARG A 14 13.67 9.78 -8.19
CA ARG A 14 15.08 10.23 -8.24
C ARG A 14 15.52 10.47 -9.67
N THR A 15 14.76 11.29 -10.38
CA THR A 15 15.00 11.66 -11.78
C THR A 15 15.14 13.18 -11.90
N THR A 16 15.87 13.62 -12.92
CA THR A 16 15.96 15.05 -13.29
C THR A 16 15.33 15.33 -14.64
N ASP A 17 14.79 14.29 -15.29
CA ASP A 17 14.05 14.42 -16.53
C ASP A 17 12.64 14.90 -16.20
N PRO A 18 12.21 16.08 -16.69
CA PRO A 18 10.85 16.57 -16.47
C PRO A 18 9.79 15.74 -17.19
N GLU A 19 10.16 14.87 -18.13
CA GLU A 19 9.25 13.99 -18.88
C GLU A 19 9.46 12.51 -18.50
N ASP A 20 9.91 12.25 -17.27
CA ASP A 20 10.10 10.89 -16.77
C ASP A 20 8.74 10.17 -16.66
N ILE A 21 8.55 9.19 -17.55
CA ILE A 21 7.31 8.43 -17.70
C ILE A 21 6.82 7.83 -16.38
N LEU A 22 7.72 7.32 -15.53
CA LEU A 22 7.32 6.62 -14.31
C LEU A 22 6.95 7.61 -13.20
N LEU A 23 7.65 8.73 -13.10
CA LEU A 23 7.29 9.81 -12.21
C LEU A 23 5.91 10.40 -12.57
N ASP A 24 5.69 10.69 -13.85
CA ASP A 24 4.44 11.26 -14.34
C ASP A 24 3.27 10.29 -14.14
N PHE A 25 3.43 9.04 -14.58
CA PHE A 25 2.39 8.02 -14.47
C PHE A 25 1.99 7.76 -13.01
N LEU A 26 2.96 7.56 -12.11
CA LEU A 26 2.64 7.29 -10.69
C LEU A 26 2.09 8.52 -9.97
N GLY A 27 2.50 9.73 -10.40
CA GLY A 27 1.91 10.98 -9.94
C GLY A 27 0.44 11.11 -10.34
N GLU A 28 0.12 10.82 -11.60
CA GLU A 28 -1.26 10.82 -12.12
C GLU A 28 -2.11 9.76 -11.43
N GLU A 29 -1.63 8.52 -11.32
CA GLU A 29 -2.36 7.44 -10.65
C GLU A 29 -2.64 7.75 -9.18
N ALA A 30 -1.69 8.39 -8.47
CA ALA A 30 -1.92 8.83 -7.09
C ALA A 30 -3.08 9.85 -6.98
N GLN A 31 -3.24 10.73 -7.97
CA GLN A 31 -4.40 11.63 -8.04
C GLN A 31 -5.67 10.87 -8.45
N ASN A 32 -5.56 9.97 -9.41
CA ASN A 32 -6.68 9.18 -9.90
C ASN A 32 -7.30 8.29 -8.82
N CYS A 33 -6.49 7.75 -7.90
CA CYS A 33 -6.96 7.03 -6.72
C CYS A 33 -7.98 7.83 -5.88
N LEU A 34 -7.88 9.16 -5.85
CA LEU A 34 -8.80 10.02 -5.09
C LEU A 34 -10.18 10.14 -5.76
N ASN A 35 -10.33 9.67 -6.99
CA ASN A 35 -11.63 9.56 -7.68
C ASN A 35 -12.36 8.25 -7.38
N ALA A 36 -11.71 7.31 -6.69
CA ALA A 36 -12.34 6.04 -6.30
C ALA A 36 -13.45 6.27 -5.27
N SER A 37 -14.37 5.30 -5.14
CA SER A 37 -15.38 5.32 -4.08
C SER A 37 -14.83 4.92 -2.70
N ALA A 38 -13.67 4.27 -2.67
CA ALA A 38 -12.96 3.88 -1.46
C ALA A 38 -11.53 3.45 -1.82
N ILE A 39 -10.61 3.58 -0.87
CA ILE A 39 -9.24 3.04 -0.97
C ILE A 39 -9.05 2.02 0.14
N VAL A 40 -8.59 0.82 -0.22
CA VAL A 40 -8.33 -0.27 0.72
C VAL A 40 -6.82 -0.47 0.85
N PHE A 41 -6.32 -0.40 2.08
CA PHE A 41 -4.93 -0.67 2.41
C PHE A 41 -4.80 -2.03 3.10
N ASN A 42 -3.92 -2.89 2.58
CA ASN A 42 -3.50 -4.13 3.25
C ASN A 42 -2.51 -3.80 4.38
N THR A 43 -3.03 -3.27 5.48
CA THR A 43 -2.30 -2.83 6.67
C THR A 43 -3.25 -2.78 7.87
N PHE A 44 -2.74 -2.50 9.07
CA PHE A 44 -3.56 -2.33 10.28
C PHE A 44 -3.25 -0.98 10.94
N ASP A 45 -4.24 -0.42 11.62
CA ASP A 45 -4.22 0.97 12.08
C ASP A 45 -3.03 1.27 13.00
N ASP A 46 -2.76 0.37 13.96
CA ASP A 46 -1.67 0.54 14.93
C ASP A 46 -0.28 0.58 14.28
N PHE A 47 -0.12 0.06 13.06
CA PHE A 47 1.17 0.07 12.36
C PHE A 47 1.51 1.43 11.76
N VAL A 48 0.51 2.12 11.18
CA VAL A 48 0.71 3.29 10.32
C VAL A 48 -0.30 4.40 10.56
N TYR A 49 -0.81 4.52 11.79
CA TYR A 49 -1.83 5.49 12.17
C TYR A 49 -1.58 6.92 11.66
N GLU A 50 -0.38 7.48 11.90
CA GLU A 50 -0.06 8.84 11.45
C GLU A 50 -0.18 9.03 9.92
N VAL A 51 0.09 7.99 9.15
CA VAL A 51 0.02 8.02 7.68
C VAL A 51 -1.43 7.92 7.24
N LEU A 52 -2.21 7.02 7.86
CA LEU A 52 -3.64 6.86 7.58
C LEU A 52 -4.41 8.14 7.92
N ASP A 53 -4.11 8.79 9.05
CA ASP A 53 -4.72 10.07 9.43
C ASP A 53 -4.41 11.17 8.40
N ALA A 54 -3.15 11.26 7.97
CA ALA A 54 -2.75 12.21 6.92
C ALA A 54 -3.46 11.96 5.58
N ILE A 55 -3.65 10.70 5.18
CA ILE A 55 -4.39 10.37 3.94
C ILE A 55 -5.88 10.65 4.12
N SER A 56 -6.47 10.29 5.25
CA SER A 56 -7.89 10.51 5.58
C SER A 56 -8.27 11.99 5.52
N SER A 57 -7.34 12.88 5.92
CA SER A 57 -7.51 14.33 5.80
C SER A 57 -7.70 14.83 4.36
N LYS A 58 -7.20 14.08 3.37
CA LYS A 58 -7.36 14.36 1.92
C LYS A 58 -8.52 13.58 1.31
N PHE A 59 -8.70 12.33 1.73
CA PHE A 59 -9.73 11.43 1.22
C PHE A 59 -10.26 10.54 2.36
N PRO A 60 -11.46 10.81 2.89
CA PRO A 60 -11.92 10.17 4.13
C PRO A 60 -12.35 8.71 3.96
N GLN A 61 -12.58 8.22 2.74
CA GLN A 61 -13.11 6.89 2.46
C GLN A 61 -11.97 5.84 2.35
N ILE A 62 -11.06 5.84 3.32
CA ILE A 62 -10.00 4.85 3.43
C ILE A 62 -10.37 3.73 4.40
N TYR A 63 -9.95 2.51 4.09
CA TYR A 63 -10.19 1.33 4.91
C TYR A 63 -8.90 0.52 5.03
N THR A 64 -8.62 0.05 6.23
CA THR A 64 -7.57 -0.92 6.49
C THR A 64 -8.18 -2.31 6.50
N VAL A 65 -7.42 -3.27 5.98
CA VAL A 65 -7.72 -4.69 6.06
C VAL A 65 -6.50 -5.32 6.71
N ASP A 66 -6.73 -5.98 7.85
CA ASP A 66 -5.70 -6.73 8.57
C ASP A 66 -4.82 -7.52 7.58
N PRO A 67 -3.52 -7.68 7.86
CA PRO A 67 -2.59 -8.30 6.92
C PRO A 67 -3.20 -9.55 6.29
N LEU A 68 -3.31 -9.55 4.96
CA LEU A 68 -3.90 -10.66 4.21
C LEU A 68 -3.38 -12.06 4.64
N PRO A 69 -2.09 -12.27 4.99
CA PRO A 69 -1.64 -13.56 5.52
C PRO A 69 -2.34 -14.02 6.80
N LEU A 70 -2.70 -13.10 7.70
CA LEU A 70 -3.43 -13.43 8.94
C LEU A 70 -4.89 -13.79 8.64
N LEU A 71 -5.54 -13.01 7.77
CA LEU A 71 -6.91 -13.30 7.33
C LEU A 71 -7.00 -14.63 6.57
N ALA A 72 -5.98 -14.98 5.78
CA ALA A 72 -5.92 -16.24 5.06
C ALA A 72 -5.94 -17.48 5.97
N GLN A 73 -5.44 -17.38 7.21
CA GLN A 73 -5.47 -18.49 8.18
C GLN A 73 -6.88 -18.84 8.67
N GLN A 74 -7.80 -17.88 8.58
CA GLN A 74 -9.19 -18.05 9.00
C GLN A 74 -10.09 -18.59 7.89
N LEU A 75 -9.56 -18.72 6.66
CA LEU A 75 -10.33 -19.20 5.52
C LEU A 75 -10.68 -20.70 5.66
N PRO A 76 -11.90 -21.10 5.26
CA PRO A 76 -12.28 -22.51 5.22
C PRO A 76 -11.41 -23.29 4.23
N GLU A 77 -11.30 -24.60 4.45
CA GLU A 77 -10.57 -25.50 3.54
C GLU A 77 -11.32 -25.67 2.22
N ASN A 78 -11.10 -24.74 1.30
CA ASN A 78 -11.63 -24.76 -0.05
C ASN A 78 -10.57 -24.25 -1.05
N GLU A 79 -10.97 -24.10 -2.32
CA GLU A 79 -10.10 -23.63 -3.40
C GLU A 79 -9.37 -22.31 -3.09
N LEU A 80 -9.92 -21.44 -2.23
CA LEU A 80 -9.30 -20.18 -1.84
C LEU A 80 -8.02 -20.39 -1.01
N LYS A 81 -7.88 -21.53 -0.32
CA LYS A 81 -6.67 -21.87 0.46
C LYS A 81 -5.43 -22.09 -0.44
N SER A 82 -5.64 -22.31 -1.74
CA SER A 82 -4.54 -22.38 -2.72
C SER A 82 -3.99 -21.01 -3.12
N ILE A 83 -4.77 -19.94 -2.92
CA ILE A 83 -4.39 -18.56 -3.24
C ILE A 83 -3.50 -18.04 -2.12
N ARG A 84 -2.30 -17.59 -2.50
CA ARG A 84 -1.38 -16.92 -1.57
C ARG A 84 -1.74 -15.45 -1.42
N SER A 85 -1.50 -14.91 -0.23
CA SER A 85 -1.66 -13.49 0.10
C SER A 85 -0.58 -12.59 -0.53
N SER A 86 0.54 -13.19 -0.97
CA SER A 86 1.67 -12.51 -1.59
C SER A 86 2.19 -13.28 -2.80
N LEU A 87 2.63 -12.53 -3.81
CA LEU A 87 3.38 -13.06 -4.96
C LEU A 87 4.86 -13.31 -4.62
N TRP A 88 5.35 -12.74 -3.52
CA TRP A 88 6.72 -12.90 -3.06
C TRP A 88 6.88 -14.19 -2.25
N LYS A 89 8.11 -14.72 -2.24
CA LYS A 89 8.46 -15.78 -1.31
C LYS A 89 8.43 -15.19 0.10
N GLU A 90 7.54 -15.71 0.94
CA GLU A 90 7.48 -15.33 2.35
C GLU A 90 8.79 -15.70 3.04
N ASP A 91 9.30 -14.79 3.87
CA ASP A 91 10.43 -15.09 4.73
C ASP A 91 9.93 -15.94 5.89
N SER A 92 10.55 -17.11 6.05
CA SER A 92 10.14 -18.07 7.07
C SER A 92 10.62 -17.71 8.47
N GLY A 93 11.33 -16.58 8.64
CA GLY A 93 11.76 -16.02 9.92
C GLY A 93 12.54 -17.03 10.80
N ALA A 94 13.87 -16.92 10.82
CA ALA A 94 14.69 -17.61 11.82
C ALA A 94 14.62 -16.91 13.19
#